data_AF-A0A4R5K5I5-F1
#
_entry.id   AF-A0A4R5K5I5-F1
#
_cell.length_a   1.000
_cell.length_b   1.000
_cell.length_c   1.000
_cell.angle_alpha   90.00
_cell.angle_beta   90.00
_cell.angle_gamma   90.00
#
_symmetry.space_group_name_H-M   'P 1'
#
loop_
_entity.id
_entity.type
_entity.pdbx_description
1 polymer ?
#
loop_
_entity_poly.entity_id
_entity_poly.type
_entity_poly.pdbx_seq_one_letter_code
_entity_poly.pdbx_strand_id
1 'polypeptide(L)'
;MRRRRLAAGAEPSMIGDVNMDEMTTDVGIPLGYVSDPGRGWSRLTWADYLAREGRSLNGPHRTRPGYRWFPSGSWPLSIQPPPEGSLDLSSFDALMSAIASFEATGTDVGCFAFMAGLPAGMDPQDLYHLWKGPLGALPTLLERKDYDYRFTPTNWWSADRSWFVMTDYDLQATKVSGPEHLISRIRNDPFLETVDWTEPQPEGRSLPAPGQVPAIESW
;
A
#
# COMPACT_ATOMS: atom_id res chain seq x y z
N MET A 1 -3.41 16.17 5.09
CA MET A 1 -2.35 17.21 4.85
C MET A 1 -2.42 18.43 5.79
N ARG A 2 -3.61 18.84 6.25
CA ARG A 2 -3.83 20.05 7.07
C ARG A 2 -3.16 20.01 8.45
N ARG A 3 -3.23 18.89 9.17
CA ARG A 3 -2.63 18.74 10.52
C ARG A 3 -1.09 18.84 10.54
N ARG A 4 -0.41 18.39 9.47
CA ARG A 4 1.04 18.62 9.27
C ARG A 4 1.36 20.10 9.11
N ARG A 5 0.50 20.87 8.42
CA ARG A 5 0.66 22.33 8.32
C ARG A 5 0.44 23.01 9.67
N LEU A 6 -0.56 22.59 10.45
CA LEU A 6 -0.80 23.10 11.80
C LEU A 6 0.39 22.80 12.73
N ALA A 7 0.93 21.58 12.69
CA ALA A 7 2.14 21.20 13.44
C ALA A 7 3.39 21.98 12.98
N ALA A 8 3.43 22.41 11.72
CA ALA A 8 4.44 23.32 11.17
C ALA A 8 4.14 24.81 11.40
N GLY A 9 3.14 25.14 12.25
CA GLY A 9 2.84 26.51 12.66
C GLY A 9 1.76 27.22 11.85
N ALA A 10 0.95 26.51 11.05
CA ALA A 10 -0.22 27.11 10.41
C ALA A 10 -1.34 27.37 11.44
N GLU A 11 -2.07 28.47 11.26
CA GLU A 11 -3.18 28.85 12.13
C GLU A 11 -4.40 27.93 11.98
N PRO A 12 -5.05 27.53 13.09
CA PRO A 12 -6.31 26.77 13.06
C PRO A 12 -7.43 27.55 12.37
N SER A 13 -8.28 26.85 11.63
CA SER A 13 -9.46 27.41 10.98
C SER A 13 -10.61 27.49 11.99
N MET A 14 -10.90 28.70 12.45
CA MET A 14 -12.01 28.97 13.36
C MET A 14 -13.21 29.55 12.60
N ILE A 15 -14.42 29.04 12.87
CA ILE A 15 -15.69 29.70 12.48
C ILE A 15 -16.46 29.94 13.78
N GLY A 16 -16.46 31.18 14.27
CA GLY A 16 -16.91 31.49 15.62
C GLY A 16 -16.02 30.80 16.67
N ASP A 17 -16.64 30.16 17.66
CA ASP A 17 -15.95 29.37 18.70
C ASP A 17 -15.69 27.92 18.30
N VAL A 18 -16.07 27.54 17.06
CA VAL A 18 -15.90 26.17 16.56
C VAL A 18 -14.55 26.04 15.86
N ASN A 19 -13.71 25.16 16.40
CA ASN A 19 -12.49 24.72 15.73
C ASN A 19 -12.86 23.75 14.60
N MET A 20 -12.86 24.27 13.37
CA MET A 20 -13.15 23.44 12.21
C MET A 20 -12.11 22.33 12.05
N ASP A 21 -10.85 22.53 12.47
CA ASP A 21 -9.82 21.49 12.42
C ASP A 21 -9.99 20.38 13.48
N GLU A 22 -10.96 20.48 14.40
CA GLU A 22 -11.34 19.38 15.31
C GLU A 22 -12.61 18.66 14.85
N MET A 23 -13.47 19.34 14.09
CA MET A 23 -14.78 18.85 13.67
C MET A 23 -14.90 18.55 12.17
N THR A 24 -13.87 18.84 11.37
CA THR A 24 -13.85 18.52 9.94
C THR A 24 -13.32 17.12 9.67
N THR A 25 -13.53 16.66 8.45
CA THR A 25 -13.00 15.40 7.92
C THR A 25 -12.01 15.76 6.82
N ASP A 26 -10.80 15.17 6.81
CA ASP A 26 -9.90 15.34 5.65
C ASP A 26 -10.50 14.48 4.52
N VAL A 27 -11.03 15.15 3.49
CA VAL A 27 -11.50 14.51 2.26
C VAL A 27 -10.27 14.23 1.40
N GLY A 28 -9.56 13.14 1.70
CA GLY A 28 -8.46 12.67 0.86
C GLY A 28 -7.68 11.51 1.47
N ILE A 29 -7.38 10.51 0.64
CA ILE A 29 -6.32 9.53 0.88
C ILE A 29 -5.03 10.15 0.31
N PRO A 30 -3.89 10.14 1.02
CA PRO A 30 -2.64 10.62 0.46
C PRO A 30 -2.27 9.72 -0.72
N LEU A 31 -1.91 10.33 -1.85
CA LEU A 31 -1.32 9.61 -2.96
C LEU A 31 0.19 9.48 -2.71
N GLY A 32 0.73 8.28 -2.91
CA GLY A 32 2.17 8.06 -2.94
C GLY A 32 2.87 8.08 -1.57
N TYR A 33 3.86 8.95 -1.38
CA TYR A 33 4.86 8.83 -0.32
C TYR A 33 4.32 9.28 1.03
N VAL A 34 4.23 8.34 1.95
CA VAL A 34 3.90 8.61 3.35
C VAL A 34 5.01 8.09 4.25
N SER A 35 5.66 9.02 4.94
CA SER A 35 6.60 8.76 6.04
C SER A 35 5.91 8.85 7.40
N ASP A 36 6.59 8.34 8.43
CA ASP A 36 6.20 8.48 9.84
C ASP A 36 5.84 9.95 10.15
N PRO A 37 4.61 10.23 10.61
CA PRO A 37 4.18 11.58 10.97
C PRO A 37 4.87 12.15 12.22
N GLY A 38 5.63 11.34 12.97
CA GLY A 38 6.50 11.78 14.05
C GLY A 38 5.79 11.92 15.39
N ARG A 39 6.36 12.74 16.28
CA ARG A 39 5.95 12.84 17.70
C ARG A 39 4.45 13.15 17.84
N GLY A 40 3.78 12.41 18.74
CA GLY A 40 2.35 12.56 19.00
C GLY A 40 1.47 11.64 18.17
N TRP A 41 2.07 10.89 17.24
CA TRP A 41 1.41 9.81 16.52
C TRP A 41 1.90 8.45 17.02
N SER A 42 1.01 7.48 16.95
CA SER A 42 1.32 6.07 17.16
C SER A 42 0.73 5.27 16.01
N ARG A 43 1.37 4.16 15.66
CA ARG A 43 0.86 3.24 14.64
C ARG A 43 -0.53 2.73 15.07
N LEU A 44 -1.45 2.73 14.11
CA LEU A 44 -2.79 2.17 14.25
C LEU A 44 -2.94 1.10 13.18
N THR A 45 -3.17 -0.14 13.60
CA THR A 45 -3.43 -1.25 12.66
C THR A 45 -4.86 -1.18 12.14
N TRP A 46 -5.12 -1.78 10.98
CA TRP A 46 -6.46 -1.91 10.42
C TRP A 46 -7.34 -2.76 11.34
N ALA A 47 -6.80 -3.83 11.93
CA ALA A 47 -7.50 -4.64 12.92
C ALA A 47 -7.94 -3.82 14.13
N ASP A 48 -7.04 -3.02 14.71
CA ASP A 48 -7.39 -2.15 15.85
C ASP A 48 -8.44 -1.11 15.47
N TYR A 49 -8.33 -0.52 14.28
CA TYR A 49 -9.29 0.49 13.84
C TYR A 49 -10.67 -0.13 13.55
N LEU A 50 -10.73 -1.27 12.85
CA LEU A 50 -11.98 -1.99 12.61
C LEU A 50 -12.62 -2.48 13.92
N ALA A 51 -11.81 -2.93 14.89
CA ALA A 51 -12.31 -3.40 16.18
C ALA A 51 -13.03 -2.27 16.97
N ARG A 52 -12.53 -1.02 16.87
CA ARG A 52 -13.21 0.16 17.47
C ARG A 52 -14.61 0.38 16.90
N GLU A 53 -14.82 -0.02 15.65
CA GLU A 53 -16.09 0.08 14.93
C GLU A 53 -16.92 -1.22 15.01
N GLY A 54 -16.51 -2.19 15.85
CA GLY A 54 -17.20 -3.48 15.98
C GLY A 54 -17.06 -4.39 14.75
N ARG A 55 -16.03 -4.17 13.92
CA ARG A 55 -15.72 -4.95 12.70
C ARG A 55 -14.45 -5.78 12.89
N SER A 56 -14.26 -6.77 12.02
CA SER A 56 -13.07 -7.64 12.01
C SER A 56 -12.29 -7.47 10.71
N LEU A 57 -10.96 -7.46 10.82
CA LEU A 57 -10.06 -7.49 9.66
C LEU A 57 -10.34 -8.72 8.77
N ASN A 58 -10.56 -9.88 9.40
CA ASN A 58 -10.87 -11.14 8.73
C ASN A 58 -12.39 -11.36 8.54
N GLY A 59 -13.18 -10.29 8.58
CA GLY A 59 -14.63 -10.33 8.36
C GLY A 59 -14.99 -10.55 6.88
N PRO A 60 -16.30 -10.69 6.57
CA PRO A 60 -16.76 -10.86 5.19
C PRO A 60 -16.66 -9.55 4.40
N HIS A 61 -15.52 -9.33 3.76
CA HIS A 61 -15.27 -8.13 2.94
C HIS A 61 -15.53 -8.39 1.46
N ARG A 62 -16.53 -7.69 0.89
CA ARG A 62 -16.93 -7.88 -0.51
C ARG A 62 -15.97 -7.26 -1.53
N THR A 63 -15.10 -6.35 -1.09
CA THR A 63 -14.17 -5.61 -1.95
C THR A 63 -12.74 -5.93 -1.55
N ARG A 64 -11.79 -5.73 -2.46
CA ARG A 64 -10.35 -5.86 -2.16
C ARG A 64 -9.98 -4.99 -0.95
N PRO A 65 -8.96 -5.39 -0.16
CA PRO A 65 -8.47 -4.59 0.96
C PRO A 65 -8.20 -3.13 0.55
N GLY A 66 -8.88 -2.20 1.21
CA GLY A 66 -8.85 -0.78 0.86
C GLY A 66 -9.81 0.05 1.72
N TYR A 67 -9.94 1.35 1.41
CA TYR A 67 -10.71 2.31 2.20
C TYR A 67 -12.18 1.90 2.37
N ARG A 68 -12.73 1.12 1.43
CA ARG A 68 -14.11 0.63 1.43
C ARG A 68 -14.43 -0.31 2.59
N TRP A 69 -13.41 -0.82 3.30
CA TRP A 69 -13.60 -1.64 4.50
C TRP A 69 -14.05 -0.80 5.70
N PHE A 70 -13.80 0.51 5.65
CA PHE A 70 -14.04 1.44 6.75
C PHE A 70 -15.36 2.22 6.57
N PRO A 71 -16.14 2.40 7.65
CA PRO A 71 -17.54 2.83 7.57
C PRO A 71 -17.75 4.30 7.20
N SER A 72 -16.79 5.17 7.49
CA SER A 72 -16.93 6.63 7.37
C SER A 72 -16.81 7.16 5.93
N GLY A 73 -16.43 6.32 4.95
CA GLY A 73 -16.13 6.75 3.57
C GLY A 73 -15.02 7.80 3.45
N SER A 74 -14.35 8.11 4.56
CA SER A 74 -13.39 9.18 4.77
C SER A 74 -12.65 8.94 6.09
N TRP A 75 -11.50 9.58 6.31
CA TRP A 75 -10.66 9.29 7.49
C TRP A 75 -10.81 10.37 8.56
N PRO A 76 -10.99 10.00 9.85
CA PRO A 76 -10.98 10.97 10.95
C PRO A 76 -9.67 11.79 10.96
N LEU A 77 -9.71 13.07 11.32
CA LEU A 77 -8.49 13.92 11.37
C LEU A 77 -7.42 13.42 12.34
N SER A 78 -7.81 12.61 13.31
CA SER A 78 -6.91 11.94 14.25
C SER A 78 -6.17 10.74 13.64
N ILE A 79 -6.53 10.33 12.42
CA ILE A 79 -5.97 9.18 11.70
C ILE A 79 -5.33 9.66 10.41
N GLN A 80 -4.07 9.29 10.21
CA GLN A 80 -3.40 9.43 8.91
C GLN A 80 -3.59 8.11 8.17
N PRO A 81 -4.36 8.06 7.06
CA PRO A 81 -4.55 6.83 6.32
C PRO A 81 -3.28 6.35 5.60
N PRO A 82 -3.21 5.04 5.28
CA PRO A 82 -2.18 4.54 4.37
C PRO A 82 -2.32 5.20 3.00
N PRO A 83 -1.20 5.41 2.28
CA PRO A 83 -1.27 5.96 0.94
C PRO A 83 -1.94 5.02 -0.05
N GLU A 84 -2.58 5.60 -1.05
CA GLU A 84 -3.06 4.88 -2.21
C GLU A 84 -1.91 4.67 -3.20
N GLY A 85 -1.86 3.49 -3.82
CA GLY A 85 -0.88 3.18 -4.87
C GLY A 85 0.57 3.04 -4.38
N SER A 86 0.81 3.04 -3.08
CA SER A 86 2.14 2.98 -2.48
C SER A 86 2.09 2.31 -1.11
N LEU A 87 3.22 1.74 -0.68
CA LEU A 87 3.47 1.46 0.72
C LEU A 87 3.94 2.74 1.43
N ASP A 88 3.63 2.85 2.73
CA ASP A 88 4.38 3.76 3.59
C ASP A 88 5.81 3.24 3.79
N LEU A 89 6.74 4.13 4.12
CA LEU A 89 8.17 3.77 4.21
C LEU A 89 8.45 2.66 5.22
N SER A 90 7.80 2.69 6.38
CA SER A 90 8.09 1.72 7.43
C SER A 90 7.60 0.33 7.02
N SER A 91 6.44 0.24 6.36
CA SER A 91 5.95 -1.01 5.79
C SER A 91 6.80 -1.48 4.60
N PHE A 92 7.29 -0.56 3.77
CA PHE A 92 8.22 -0.88 2.68
C PHE A 92 9.53 -1.46 3.20
N ASP A 93 10.14 -0.83 4.21
CA ASP A 93 11.38 -1.30 4.84
C ASP A 93 11.19 -2.67 5.51
N ALA A 94 10.09 -2.87 6.23
CA ALA A 94 9.76 -4.15 6.84
C ALA A 94 9.58 -5.25 5.79
N LEU A 95 8.87 -4.97 4.68
CA LEU A 95 8.68 -5.93 3.60
C LEU A 95 9.99 -6.26 2.88
N MET A 96 10.83 -5.27 2.59
CA MET A 96 12.16 -5.51 2.04
C MET A 96 13.00 -6.39 2.98
N SER A 97 12.96 -6.12 4.29
CA SER A 97 13.71 -6.89 5.29
C SER A 97 13.24 -8.35 5.34
N ALA A 98 11.93 -8.58 5.27
CA ALA A 98 11.35 -9.92 5.22
C ALA A 98 11.76 -10.69 3.95
N ILE A 99 11.75 -10.03 2.79
CA ILE A 99 12.18 -10.62 1.51
C ILE A 99 13.69 -10.89 1.53
N ALA A 100 14.51 -9.92 1.94
CA ALA A 100 15.96 -10.08 2.03
C ALA A 100 16.33 -11.23 2.97
N SER A 101 15.63 -11.39 4.10
CA SER A 101 15.87 -12.49 5.04
C SER A 101 15.40 -13.87 4.51
N PHE A 102 14.55 -13.89 3.50
CA PHE A 102 14.15 -15.13 2.79
C PHE A 102 15.19 -15.52 1.73
N GLU A 103 15.78 -14.53 1.06
CA GLU A 103 16.73 -14.72 -0.03
C GLU A 103 18.12 -15.14 0.44
N ALA A 104 18.73 -16.10 -0.24
CA ALA A 104 20.07 -16.60 0.12
C ALA A 104 21.15 -15.51 -0.04
N THR A 105 20.97 -14.61 -1.00
CA THR A 105 21.87 -13.48 -1.25
C THR A 105 21.46 -12.22 -0.49
N GLY A 106 20.46 -12.29 0.39
CA GLY A 106 20.02 -11.13 1.15
C GLY A 106 19.54 -9.99 0.27
N THR A 107 20.05 -8.79 0.53
CA THR A 107 19.77 -7.57 -0.23
C THR A 107 20.38 -7.56 -1.63
N ASP A 108 21.30 -8.47 -1.94
CA ASP A 108 21.97 -8.53 -3.25
C ASP A 108 21.18 -9.34 -4.29
N VAL A 109 20.03 -9.91 -3.91
CA VAL A 109 19.13 -10.58 -4.85
C VAL A 109 18.76 -9.61 -5.97
N GLY A 110 18.95 -10.04 -7.22
CA GLY A 110 18.56 -9.25 -8.38
C GLY A 110 17.04 -9.18 -8.48
N CYS A 111 16.49 -7.98 -8.67
CA CYS A 111 15.07 -7.75 -8.86
C CYS A 111 14.81 -6.71 -9.96
N PHE A 112 13.56 -6.63 -10.36
CA PHE A 112 13.01 -5.59 -11.21
C PHE A 112 12.02 -4.75 -10.40
N ALA A 113 11.93 -3.47 -10.72
CA ALA A 113 10.95 -2.56 -10.13
C ALA A 113 10.30 -1.72 -11.23
N PHE A 114 8.98 -1.68 -11.23
CA PHE A 114 8.15 -0.93 -12.15
C PHE A 114 7.50 0.23 -11.40
N MET A 115 7.77 1.44 -11.87
CA MET A 115 7.16 2.67 -11.39
C MET A 115 6.06 3.06 -12.38
N ALA A 116 4.80 3.01 -11.96
CA ALA A 116 3.69 3.55 -12.75
C ALA A 116 3.66 5.09 -12.63
N GLY A 117 3.46 5.79 -13.75
CA GLY A 117 3.38 7.25 -13.76
C GLY A 117 2.11 7.84 -13.14
N LEU A 118 1.05 7.05 -12.97
CA LEU A 118 -0.23 7.54 -12.42
C LEU A 118 -0.13 7.97 -10.94
N PRO A 119 0.42 7.16 -10.01
CA PRO A 119 0.74 7.61 -8.66
C PRO A 119 1.63 8.86 -8.59
N ALA A 120 2.41 9.12 -9.65
CA ALA A 120 3.34 10.24 -9.76
C ALA A 120 2.69 11.53 -10.30
N GLY A 121 1.44 11.48 -10.80
CA GLY A 121 0.84 12.58 -11.54
C GLY A 121 1.60 12.96 -12.82
N MET A 122 2.36 12.02 -13.39
CA MET A 122 3.24 12.24 -14.55
C MET A 122 2.47 12.22 -15.88
N ASP A 123 3.06 12.86 -16.89
CA ASP A 123 2.53 12.91 -18.25
C ASP A 123 2.37 11.49 -18.84
N PRO A 124 1.26 11.19 -19.53
CA PRO A 124 1.04 9.96 -20.29
C PRO A 124 2.18 9.53 -21.25
N GLN A 125 3.10 10.41 -21.64
CA GLN A 125 4.25 10.04 -22.46
C GLN A 125 5.47 9.53 -21.68
N ASP A 126 5.53 9.76 -20.35
CA ASP A 126 6.63 9.32 -19.46
C ASP A 126 6.19 8.16 -18.54
N LEU A 127 5.16 7.42 -18.94
CA LEU A 127 4.33 6.61 -18.02
C LEU A 127 4.98 5.44 -17.30
N TYR A 128 6.13 4.94 -17.75
CA TYR A 128 6.58 3.61 -17.37
C TYR A 128 8.10 3.55 -17.21
N HIS A 129 8.55 3.45 -15.96
CA HIS A 129 9.96 3.24 -15.67
C HIS A 129 10.17 1.84 -15.11
N LEU A 130 10.91 1.03 -15.87
CA LEU A 130 11.40 -0.26 -15.43
C LEU A 130 12.85 -0.12 -14.99
N TRP A 131 13.08 -0.45 -13.74
CA TRP A 131 14.39 -0.51 -13.12
C TRP A 131 14.81 -1.97 -12.91
N LYS A 132 16.13 -2.23 -12.97
CA LYS A 132 16.74 -3.52 -12.66
C LYS A 132 17.97 -3.29 -11.78
N GLY A 133 18.08 -4.05 -10.71
CA GLY A 133 19.23 -4.01 -9.79
C GLY A 133 19.01 -4.87 -8.56
N PRO A 134 19.85 -4.72 -7.51
CA PRO A 134 19.71 -5.50 -6.28
C PRO A 134 18.58 -4.97 -5.39
N LEU A 135 17.88 -5.84 -4.67
CA LEU A 135 16.78 -5.49 -3.75
C LEU A 135 17.15 -4.32 -2.81
N GLY A 136 18.37 -4.32 -2.26
CA GLY A 136 18.84 -3.27 -1.34
C GLY A 136 18.98 -1.89 -1.97
N ALA A 137 18.95 -1.76 -3.31
CA ALA A 137 19.03 -0.47 -3.99
C ALA A 137 17.67 0.17 -4.23
N LEU A 138 16.55 -0.52 -3.96
CA LEU A 138 15.22 0.05 -4.18
C LEU A 138 14.93 1.34 -3.40
N PRO A 139 15.39 1.55 -2.15
CA PRO A 139 15.19 2.81 -1.46
C PRO A 139 15.76 4.00 -2.22
N THR A 140 16.85 3.81 -2.97
CA THR A 140 17.47 4.89 -3.76
C THR A 140 16.55 5.39 -4.87
N LEU A 141 15.58 4.58 -5.33
CA LEU A 141 14.59 4.99 -6.32
C LEU A 141 13.62 6.05 -5.78
N LEU A 142 13.38 6.05 -4.46
CA LEU A 142 12.52 7.04 -3.78
C LEU A 142 13.20 8.40 -3.62
N GLU A 143 14.53 8.43 -3.69
CA GLU A 143 15.36 9.63 -3.47
C GLU A 143 15.79 10.30 -4.78
N ARG A 144 15.51 9.65 -5.92
CA ARG A 144 15.85 10.17 -7.24
C ARG A 144 15.20 11.52 -7.46
N LYS A 145 16.00 12.48 -7.95
CA LYS A 145 15.56 13.86 -8.23
C LYS A 145 15.22 14.09 -9.69
N ASP A 146 15.69 13.21 -10.55
CA ASP A 146 15.43 13.24 -11.99
C ASP A 146 14.00 12.81 -12.33
N TYR A 147 13.35 12.13 -11.39
CA TYR A 147 11.93 11.81 -11.43
C TYR A 147 11.38 12.05 -10.02
N ASP A 148 10.30 12.82 -9.85
CA ASP A 148 9.69 13.10 -8.54
C ASP A 148 8.89 11.88 -8.04
N TYR A 149 9.55 10.72 -7.93
CA TYR A 149 8.96 9.47 -7.45
C TYR A 149 8.75 9.54 -5.94
N ARG A 150 7.68 10.24 -5.56
CA ARG A 150 7.17 10.19 -4.19
C ARG A 150 6.21 9.02 -4.05
N PHE A 151 6.68 7.79 -4.28
CA PHE A 151 5.94 6.55 -4.00
C PHE A 151 6.87 5.33 -4.18
N THR A 152 6.54 4.23 -3.49
CA THR A 152 7.22 2.94 -3.66
C THR A 152 6.90 2.30 -5.01
N PRO A 153 7.76 1.42 -5.56
CA PRO A 153 7.45 0.72 -6.80
C PRO A 153 6.05 0.09 -6.79
N THR A 154 5.30 0.35 -7.87
CA THR A 154 3.97 -0.21 -8.09
C THR A 154 4.05 -1.73 -8.16
N ASN A 155 5.02 -2.25 -8.91
CA ASN A 155 5.32 -3.68 -8.97
C ASN A 155 6.81 -3.91 -8.83
N TRP A 156 7.20 -5.00 -8.16
CA TRP A 156 8.59 -5.39 -8.05
C TRP A 156 8.70 -6.89 -7.78
N TRP A 157 9.70 -7.52 -8.38
CA TRP A 157 9.81 -8.98 -8.41
C TRP A 157 11.24 -9.45 -8.58
N SER A 158 11.54 -10.63 -8.08
CA SER A 158 12.86 -11.23 -8.25
C SER A 158 13.18 -11.51 -9.71
N ALA A 159 14.46 -11.47 -10.06
CA ALA A 159 14.90 -11.74 -11.43
C ALA A 159 14.59 -13.18 -11.88
N ASP A 160 14.51 -14.12 -10.94
CA ASP A 160 14.12 -15.52 -11.17
C ASP A 160 12.59 -15.74 -11.14
N ARG A 161 11.81 -14.70 -10.82
CA ARG A 161 10.34 -14.72 -10.69
C ARG A 161 9.80 -15.62 -9.58
N SER A 162 10.61 -15.96 -8.58
CA SER A 162 10.18 -16.71 -7.40
C SER A 162 9.19 -15.94 -6.50
N TRP A 163 9.20 -14.60 -6.53
CA TRP A 163 8.22 -13.77 -5.83
C TRP A 163 7.87 -12.50 -6.60
N PHE A 164 6.73 -11.92 -6.26
CA PHE A 164 6.16 -10.72 -6.88
C PHE A 164 5.40 -9.89 -5.83
N VAL A 165 5.64 -8.58 -5.84
CA VAL A 165 4.98 -7.61 -4.97
C VAL A 165 4.25 -6.58 -5.84
N MET A 166 3.01 -6.28 -5.49
CA MET A 166 2.13 -5.36 -6.23
C MET A 166 1.34 -4.48 -5.30
N THR A 167 1.40 -3.17 -5.55
CA THR A 167 0.53 -2.15 -4.98
C THR A 167 -0.12 -1.42 -6.15
N ASP A 168 -1.38 -1.74 -6.43
CA ASP A 168 -2.12 -1.09 -7.51
C ASP A 168 -2.57 0.32 -7.11
N TYR A 169 -2.76 1.21 -8.09
CA TYR A 169 -2.97 2.63 -7.88
C TYR A 169 -4.24 2.97 -7.09
N ASP A 170 -5.27 2.12 -7.14
CA ASP A 170 -6.53 2.26 -6.39
C ASP A 170 -6.55 1.40 -5.10
N LEU A 171 -5.41 0.80 -4.73
CA LEU A 171 -5.30 -0.03 -3.53
C LEU A 171 -4.52 0.69 -2.43
N GLN A 172 -4.96 0.46 -1.20
CA GLN A 172 -4.24 0.83 0.03
C GLN A 172 -3.56 -0.37 0.69
N ALA A 173 -3.50 -1.49 -0.04
CA ALA A 173 -2.90 -2.73 0.41
C ALA A 173 -2.00 -3.29 -0.68
N THR A 174 -0.95 -3.97 -0.25
CA THR A 174 0.03 -4.60 -1.12
C THR A 174 -0.20 -6.09 -1.18
N LYS A 175 -0.30 -6.64 -2.39
CA LYS A 175 -0.31 -8.08 -2.62
C LYS A 175 1.13 -8.58 -2.73
N VAL A 176 1.45 -9.63 -1.99
CA VAL A 176 2.70 -10.39 -2.13
C VAL A 176 2.36 -11.80 -2.59
N SER A 177 3.06 -12.27 -3.61
CA SER A 177 2.95 -13.64 -4.14
C SER A 177 4.35 -14.28 -4.11
N GLY A 178 4.43 -15.53 -3.68
CA GLY A 178 5.70 -16.23 -3.56
C GLY A 178 5.54 -17.58 -2.85
N PRO A 179 6.65 -18.27 -2.53
CA PRO A 179 6.61 -19.55 -1.85
C PRO A 179 6.08 -19.42 -0.42
N GLU A 180 5.52 -20.51 0.10
CA GLU A 180 4.92 -20.56 1.44
C GLU A 180 5.84 -20.06 2.55
N HIS A 181 7.14 -20.35 2.47
CA HIS A 181 8.12 -19.90 3.46
C HIS A 181 8.29 -18.37 3.47
N LEU A 182 8.25 -17.72 2.29
CA LEU A 182 8.27 -16.25 2.21
C LEU A 182 6.98 -15.67 2.79
N ILE A 183 5.83 -16.20 2.39
CA ILE A 183 4.53 -15.72 2.90
C ILE A 183 4.42 -15.89 4.42
N SER A 184 4.88 -17.04 4.94
CA SER A 184 4.92 -17.29 6.39
C SER A 184 5.84 -16.31 7.11
N ARG A 185 6.99 -15.95 6.52
CA ARG A 185 7.89 -14.96 7.09
C ARG A 185 7.23 -13.58 7.16
N ILE A 186 6.56 -13.15 6.10
CA ILE A 186 5.83 -11.87 6.04
C ILE A 186 4.69 -11.84 7.06
N ARG A 187 3.90 -12.92 7.19
CA ARG A 187 2.81 -13.03 8.17
C ARG A 187 3.28 -13.00 9.62
N ASN A 188 4.51 -13.44 9.89
CA ASN A 188 5.10 -13.46 11.23
C ASN A 188 5.92 -12.20 11.53
N ASP A 189 6.03 -11.26 10.59
CA ASP A 189 6.69 -9.99 10.84
C ASP A 189 5.84 -9.16 11.83
N PRO A 190 6.42 -8.68 12.95
CA PRO A 190 5.65 -7.97 13.97
C PRO A 190 5.19 -6.58 13.53
N PHE A 191 5.78 -6.03 12.47
CA PHE A 191 5.39 -4.75 11.90
C PHE A 191 4.32 -4.96 10.83
N LEU A 192 4.47 -5.89 9.89
CA LEU A 192 3.53 -6.04 8.78
C LEU A 192 2.17 -6.62 9.24
N GLU A 193 1.09 -5.92 8.91
CA GLU A 193 -0.26 -6.46 9.10
C GLU A 193 -0.71 -7.18 7.83
N THR A 194 -1.08 -8.45 7.96
CA THR A 194 -1.47 -9.29 6.82
C THR A 194 -2.92 -9.73 6.92
N VAL A 195 -3.60 -9.83 5.78
CA VAL A 195 -4.95 -10.36 5.67
C VAL A 195 -5.02 -11.39 4.54
N ASP A 196 -5.71 -12.49 4.80
CA ASP A 196 -6.09 -13.44 3.76
C ASP A 196 -7.43 -13.02 3.19
N TRP A 197 -7.39 -12.37 2.03
CA TRP A 197 -8.59 -11.97 1.31
C TRP A 197 -8.78 -12.85 0.08
N THR A 198 -9.96 -13.45 -0.01
CA THR A 198 -10.42 -14.18 -1.19
C THR A 198 -11.56 -13.40 -1.82
N GLU A 199 -11.51 -13.23 -3.14
CA GLU A 199 -12.59 -12.60 -3.87
C GLU A 199 -13.89 -13.38 -3.62
N PRO A 200 -14.93 -12.75 -3.07
CA PRO A 200 -16.21 -13.41 -2.90
C PRO A 200 -16.73 -13.82 -4.27
N GLN A 201 -17.07 -15.10 -4.42
CA GLN A 201 -17.69 -15.59 -5.64
C GLN A 201 -19.00 -14.82 -5.88
N PRO A 202 -19.23 -14.26 -7.09
CA PRO A 202 -20.50 -13.65 -7.40
C PRO A 202 -21.60 -14.71 -7.25
N GLU A 203 -22.62 -14.40 -6.45
CA GLU A 203 -23.77 -15.28 -6.25
C GLU A 203 -24.36 -15.65 -7.63
N GLY A 204 -24.35 -16.94 -7.96
CA GLY A 204 -24.93 -17.46 -9.21
C GLY A 204 -23.99 -17.65 -10.41
N ARG A 205 -22.66 -17.49 -10.26
CA ARG A 205 -21.70 -17.85 -11.32
C ARG A 205 -20.83 -19.02 -10.89
N SER A 206 -21.21 -20.24 -11.27
CA SER A 206 -20.33 -21.39 -11.16
C SER A 206 -19.08 -21.15 -11.99
N LEU A 207 -17.89 -21.39 -11.43
CA LEU A 207 -16.66 -21.46 -12.24
C LEU A 207 -16.87 -22.53 -13.32
N PRO A 208 -16.43 -22.30 -14.58
CA PRO A 208 -16.41 -23.36 -15.57
C PRO A 208 -15.54 -24.51 -15.04
N ALA A 209 -15.97 -25.74 -15.31
CA ALA A 209 -15.21 -26.93 -14.93
C ALA A 209 -13.76 -26.86 -15.48
N PRO A 210 -12.77 -27.46 -14.80
CA PRO A 210 -11.40 -27.50 -15.29
C PRO A 210 -11.37 -28.05 -16.72
N GLY A 211 -10.93 -27.24 -17.69
CA GLY A 211 -10.92 -27.58 -19.12
C GLY A 211 -11.74 -26.68 -20.04
N GLN A 212 -12.55 -25.76 -19.50
CA GLN A 212 -13.21 -24.70 -20.27
C GLN A 212 -12.59 -23.33 -19.97
N VAL A 213 -11.32 -23.15 -20.34
CA VAL A 213 -10.74 -21.80 -20.46
C VAL A 213 -10.99 -21.36 -21.91
N PRO A 214 -11.76 -20.28 -22.17
CA PRO A 214 -11.81 -19.70 -23.51
C PRO A 214 -10.39 -19.30 -23.90
N ALA A 215 -9.99 -19.60 -25.14
CA ALA A 215 -8.71 -19.18 -25.67
C ALA A 215 -8.55 -17.67 -25.41
N ILE A 216 -7.45 -17.30 -24.74
CA ILE A 216 -7.03 -15.91 -24.64
C ILE A 216 -6.78 -15.47 -26.07
N GLU A 217 -7.59 -14.53 -26.57
CA GLU A 217 -7.29 -13.87 -27.83
C GLU A 217 -5.93 -13.19 -27.69
N SER A 218 -4.99 -13.66 -28.51
CA SER A 218 -3.69 -13.06 -28.69
C SER A 218 -3.85 -11.65 -29.24
N TRP A 219 -3.23 -10.67 -28.57
CA TRP A 219 -2.88 -9.39 -29.17
C TRP A 219 -1.80 -9.58 -30.24
#